data_AF-G8WR38-F1
#
_entry.id   AF-G8WR38-F1
#
_cell.length_a   1.000
_cell.length_b   1.000
_cell.length_c   1.000
_cell.angle_alpha   90.00
_cell.angle_beta   90.00
_cell.angle_gamma   90.00
#
_symmetry.space_group_name_H-M   'P 1'
#
loop_
_entity.id
_entity.type
_entity.pdbx_description
1 polymer ?
#
loop_
_entity_poly.entity_id
_entity_poly.type
_entity_poly.pdbx_seq_one_letter_code
_entity_poly.pdbx_strand_id
1 'polypeptide(L)'
;MSSADVGALRQALNRIAPAALPAFTRELDQAADQSRQGSDLAPLRRFVAQWSVYVHIQRRPHLAAELRHWEDTAATGGASQARRAAREIGRILDEAHAALSIPPR
;
A
#
# COMPACT_ATOMS: atom_id res chain seq x y z
N MET A 1 10.23 -7.66 12.57
CA MET A 1 10.29 -6.63 11.53
C MET A 1 11.70 -6.08 11.53
N SER A 2 12.45 -6.37 10.47
CA SER A 2 13.87 -6.04 10.40
C SER A 2 14.09 -4.80 9.52
N SER A 3 15.23 -4.10 9.65
CA SER A 3 15.60 -3.09 8.64
C SER A 3 15.72 -3.72 7.24
N ALA A 4 15.92 -5.04 7.17
CA ALA A 4 15.90 -5.81 5.94
C ALA A 4 14.56 -5.74 5.20
N ASP A 5 13.42 -5.73 5.90
CA ASP A 5 12.08 -5.67 5.28
C ASP A 5 11.86 -4.30 4.63
N VAL A 6 12.20 -3.23 5.34
CA VAL A 6 12.12 -1.84 4.85
C VAL A 6 13.08 -1.61 3.68
N GLY A 7 14.31 -2.12 3.79
CA GLY A 7 15.31 -2.05 2.74
C GLY A 7 14.86 -2.73 1.45
N ALA A 8 14.26 -3.93 1.56
CA ALA A 8 13.72 -4.67 0.43
C ALA A 8 12.55 -3.94 -0.25
N LEU A 9 11.65 -3.33 0.53
CA LEU A 9 10.55 -2.52 0.00
C LEU A 9 11.08 -1.29 -0.76
N ARG A 10 12.02 -0.54 -0.16
CA ARG A 10 12.64 0.62 -0.82
C ARG A 10 13.32 0.22 -2.13
N GLN A 11 14.05 -0.90 -2.13
CA GLN A 11 14.72 -1.41 -3.32
C GLN A 11 13.72 -1.81 -4.41
N ALA A 12 12.59 -2.40 -4.04
CA ALA A 12 11.53 -2.75 -4.98
C ALA A 12 10.91 -1.50 -5.60
N LEU A 13 10.55 -0.50 -4.78
CA LEU A 13 9.98 0.77 -5.23
C LEU A 13 10.91 1.50 -6.20
N ASN A 14 12.21 1.53 -5.93
CA ASN A 14 13.17 2.16 -6.83
C ASN A 14 13.13 1.57 -8.26
N ARG A 15 12.76 0.29 -8.40
CA ARG A 15 12.66 -0.37 -9.71
C ARG A 15 11.31 -0.20 -10.38
N ILE A 16 10.21 -0.25 -9.61
CA ILE A 16 8.85 -0.38 -10.17
C ILE A 16 7.99 0.87 -10.03
N ALA A 17 8.29 1.74 -9.07
CA ALA A 17 7.50 2.92 -8.74
C ALA A 17 8.36 4.00 -8.06
N PRO A 18 9.39 4.55 -8.75
CA PRO A 18 10.32 5.51 -8.13
C PRO A 18 9.61 6.78 -7.64
N ALA A 19 8.51 7.18 -8.29
CA ALA A 19 7.67 8.30 -7.86
C ALA A 19 7.05 8.11 -6.46
N ALA A 20 6.96 6.88 -5.95
CA ALA A 20 6.42 6.60 -4.63
C ALA A 20 7.46 6.72 -3.50
N LEU A 21 8.77 6.84 -3.82
CA LEU A 21 9.85 6.91 -2.83
C LEU A 21 9.70 8.08 -1.84
N PRO A 22 9.33 9.31 -2.25
CA PRO A 22 9.13 10.41 -1.31
C PRO A 22 8.01 10.14 -0.29
N ALA A 23 6.92 9.50 -0.72
CA ALA A 23 5.83 9.12 0.18
C ALA A 23 6.30 8.02 1.15
N PHE A 24 6.98 6.99 0.64
CA PHE A 24 7.55 5.91 1.44
C PHE A 24 8.45 6.43 2.57
N THR A 25 9.38 7.33 2.25
CA THR A 25 10.29 7.90 3.26
C THR A 25 9.53 8.69 4.32
N ARG A 26 8.62 9.58 3.93
CA ARG A 26 7.83 10.37 4.89
C ARG A 26 7.00 9.49 5.82
N GLU A 27 6.34 8.47 5.28
CA GLU A 27 5.52 7.55 6.07
C GLU A 27 6.37 6.66 6.99
N LEU A 28 7.57 6.27 6.56
CA LEU A 28 8.52 5.54 7.40
C LEU A 28 8.93 6.37 8.61
N ASP A 29 9.29 7.64 8.37
CA ASP A 29 9.67 8.57 9.44
C ASP A 29 8.51 8.77 10.43
N GLN A 30 7.30 9.00 9.92
CA GLN A 30 6.10 9.12 10.73
C GLN A 30 5.82 7.85 11.56
N ALA A 31 5.92 6.67 10.96
CA ALA A 31 5.71 5.40 11.66
C ALA A 31 6.78 5.17 12.75
N ALA A 32 8.03 5.54 12.48
CA ALA A 32 9.12 5.46 13.46
C ALA A 32 8.88 6.41 14.64
N ASP A 33 8.42 7.63 14.37
CA ASP A 33 8.07 8.63 15.40
C ASP A 33 6.94 8.14 16.29
N GLN A 34 5.84 7.65 15.69
CA GLN A 34 4.71 7.09 16.44
C GLN A 34 5.11 5.89 17.28
N SER A 35 5.97 5.01 16.74
CA SER A 35 6.47 3.85 17.48
C SER A 35 7.32 4.24 18.68
N ARG A 36 8.16 5.28 18.55
CA ARG A 36 8.96 5.80 19.67
C ARG A 36 8.07 6.44 20.74
N GLN A 37 7.10 7.26 20.34
CA GLN A 37 6.20 7.95 21.27
C GLN A 37 5.29 6.97 22.03
N GLY A 38 4.76 5.96 21.34
CA GLY A 38 3.86 4.96 21.93
C GLY A 38 4.58 3.76 22.57
N SER A 39 5.90 3.65 22.45
CA SER A 39 6.68 2.47 22.86
C SER A 39 6.13 1.13 22.32
N ASP A 40 5.56 1.15 21.10
CA ASP A 40 5.02 -0.02 20.41
C ASP A 40 5.41 0.01 18.93
N LEU A 41 5.75 -1.16 18.38
CA LEU A 41 6.10 -1.34 16.97
C LEU A 41 4.87 -1.48 16.05
N ALA A 42 3.64 -1.34 16.56
CA ALA A 42 2.43 -1.46 15.72
C ALA A 42 2.39 -0.48 14.52
N PRO A 43 2.74 0.82 14.67
CA PRO A 43 2.83 1.74 13.53
C PRO A 43 3.80 1.26 12.44
N LEU A 44 4.97 0.78 12.86
CA LEU A 44 5.99 0.23 11.98
C LEU A 44 5.54 -1.05 11.27
N ARG A 45 4.91 -2.00 11.99
CA ARG A 45 4.31 -3.21 11.39
C ARG A 45 3.24 -2.84 10.36
N ARG A 46 2.43 -1.83 10.67
CA ARG A 46 1.40 -1.27 9.81
C ARG A 46 1.97 -0.69 8.52
N PHE A 47 3.06 0.07 8.63
CA PHE A 47 3.79 0.63 7.51
C PHE A 47 4.30 -0.48 6.57
N VAL A 48 5.00 -1.49 7.10
CA VAL A 48 5.53 -2.59 6.28
C VAL A 48 4.40 -3.35 5.58
N ALA A 49 3.30 -3.63 6.28
CA ALA A 49 2.15 -4.31 5.68
C ALA A 49 1.55 -3.53 4.50
N GLN A 50 1.27 -2.24 4.69
CA GLN A 50 0.72 -1.36 3.65
C GLN A 50 1.62 -1.31 2.42
N TRP A 51 2.91 -1.09 2.61
CA TRP A 51 3.84 -0.97 1.48
C TRP A 51 4.15 -2.32 0.82
N SER A 52 4.02 -3.43 1.55
CA SER A 52 4.09 -4.77 0.96
C SER A 52 2.93 -5.02 -0.01
N VAL A 53 1.70 -4.63 0.37
CA VAL A 53 0.52 -4.68 -0.50
C VAL A 53 0.70 -3.79 -1.72
N TYR A 54 1.15 -2.56 -1.53
CA TYR A 54 1.42 -1.64 -2.65
C TYR A 54 2.44 -2.23 -3.63
N VAL A 55 3.60 -2.69 -3.15
CA VAL A 55 4.64 -3.31 -4.00
C VAL A 55 4.12 -4.56 -4.70
N HIS A 56 3.31 -5.39 -4.01
CA HIS A 56 2.70 -6.57 -4.59
C HIS A 56 1.79 -6.21 -5.78
N ILE A 57 0.96 -5.18 -5.65
CA ILE A 57 0.09 -4.71 -6.73
C ILE A 57 0.94 -4.13 -7.87
N GLN A 58 1.89 -3.24 -7.59
CA GLN A 58 2.71 -2.58 -8.62
C GLN A 58 3.59 -3.54 -9.42
N ARG A 59 4.00 -4.68 -8.83
CA ARG A 59 4.72 -5.74 -9.57
C ARG A 59 3.87 -6.45 -10.62
N ARG A 60 2.54 -6.25 -10.63
CA ARG A 60 1.59 -6.87 -11.55
C ARG A 60 0.92 -5.78 -12.39
N PRO A 61 1.43 -5.50 -13.60
CA PRO A 61 0.95 -4.37 -14.41
C PRO A 61 -0.56 -4.37 -14.65
N HIS A 62 -1.17 -5.56 -14.82
CA HIS A 62 -2.62 -5.70 -14.95
C HIS A 62 -3.37 -5.21 -13.70
N LEU A 63 -3.02 -5.72 -12.51
CA LEU A 63 -3.67 -5.31 -11.27
C LEU A 63 -3.43 -3.83 -10.97
N ALA A 64 -2.22 -3.32 -11.25
CA ALA A 64 -1.91 -1.91 -11.05
C ALA A 64 -2.72 -1.00 -12.00
N ALA A 65 -2.95 -1.43 -13.25
CA ALA A 65 -3.80 -0.70 -14.19
C ALA A 65 -5.28 -0.75 -13.78
N GLU A 66 -5.75 -1.91 -13.32
CA GLU A 66 -7.11 -2.09 -12.83
C GLU A 66 -7.38 -1.24 -11.58
N LEU A 67 -6.44 -1.21 -10.62
CA LEU A 67 -6.53 -0.37 -9.43
C LEU A 67 -6.64 1.11 -9.82
N ARG A 68 -5.74 1.60 -10.68
CA ARG A 68 -5.78 3.00 -11.15
C ARG A 68 -7.09 3.34 -11.84
N HIS A 69 -7.61 2.45 -12.69
CA HIS A 69 -8.89 2.66 -13.36
C HIS A 69 -10.04 2.86 -12.36
N TRP A 70 -10.07 2.05 -11.29
CA TRP A 70 -11.09 2.19 -10.26
C TRP A 70 -10.85 3.42 -9.37
N GLU A 71 -9.61 3.76 -9.03
CA GLU A 71 -9.28 4.99 -8.31
C GLU A 71 -9.75 6.23 -9.08
N ASP A 72 -9.49 6.29 -10.39
CA ASP A 72 -9.94 7.37 -11.27
C ASP A 72 -11.48 7.42 -11.32
N THR A 73 -12.13 6.26 -11.46
CA THR A 73 -13.60 6.15 -11.47
C THR A 73 -14.22 6.61 -10.14
N ALA A 74 -13.55 6.33 -9.01
CA ALA A 74 -14.00 6.80 -7.69
C ALA A 74 -13.87 8.32 -7.56
N ALA A 75 -12.79 8.90 -8.11
CA ALA A 75 -12.51 10.33 -8.03
C ALA A 75 -13.40 11.17 -8.96
N THR A 76 -13.70 10.68 -10.17
CA THR A 76 -14.39 11.47 -11.20
C THR A 76 -15.85 11.06 -11.44
N GLY A 77 -16.25 9.88 -10.96
CA GLY A 77 -17.56 9.30 -11.23
C GLY A 77 -18.68 9.85 -10.35
N GLY A 78 -19.93 9.63 -10.78
CA GLY A 78 -21.11 9.88 -9.95
C GLY A 78 -21.21 8.92 -8.76
N ALA A 79 -22.09 9.20 -7.79
CA ALA A 79 -22.18 8.42 -6.54
C ALA A 79 -22.35 6.89 -6.74
N SER A 80 -23.05 6.44 -7.78
CA SER A 80 -23.17 5.01 -8.11
C SER A 80 -21.86 4.40 -8.61
N GLN A 81 -21.13 5.14 -9.45
CA GLN A 81 -19.82 4.74 -9.98
C GLN A 81 -18.77 4.73 -8.86
N ALA A 82 -18.76 5.75 -8.00
CA ALA A 82 -17.87 5.80 -6.85
C ALA A 82 -18.07 4.62 -5.88
N ARG A 83 -19.33 4.25 -5.60
CA ARG A 83 -19.63 3.06 -4.79
C ARG A 83 -19.17 1.76 -5.45
N ARG A 84 -19.28 1.65 -6.78
CA ARG A 84 -18.78 0.48 -7.52
C ARG A 84 -17.25 0.42 -7.45
N ALA A 85 -16.58 1.53 -7.75
CA ALA A 85 -15.14 1.63 -7.69
C ALA A 85 -14.59 1.28 -6.30
N ALA A 86 -15.20 1.81 -5.24
CA ALA A 86 -14.79 1.48 -3.86
C ALA A 86 -14.86 -0.04 -3.57
N ARG A 87 -15.88 -0.74 -4.08
CA ARG A 87 -15.98 -2.20 -3.92
C ARG A 87 -14.87 -2.94 -4.67
N GLU A 88 -14.58 -2.53 -5.90
CA GLU A 88 -13.54 -3.19 -6.71
C GLU A 88 -12.13 -2.90 -6.18
N ILE A 89 -11.87 -1.67 -5.71
CA ILE A 89 -10.63 -1.33 -4.99
C ILE A 89 -10.50 -2.23 -3.76
N GLY A 90 -11.56 -2.35 -2.95
CA GLY A 90 -11.59 -3.24 -1.79
C GLY A 90 -11.23 -4.68 -2.16
N ARG A 91 -11.84 -5.23 -3.22
CA ARG A 91 -11.54 -6.58 -3.72
C ARG A 91 -10.07 -6.75 -4.09
N ILE A 92 -9.48 -5.82 -4.84
CA ILE A 92 -8.07 -5.88 -5.25
C ILE A 92 -7.16 -5.84 -4.01
N LEU A 93 -7.47 -4.99 -3.04
CA LEU A 93 -6.71 -4.89 -1.80
C LEU A 93 -6.83 -6.17 -0.98
N ASP A 94 -8.02 -6.75 -0.83
CA ASP A 94 -8.23 -8.00 -0.09
C ASP A 94 -7.47 -9.18 -0.72
N GLU A 95 -7.49 -9.29 -2.05
CA GLU A 95 -6.71 -10.30 -2.77
C GLU A 95 -5.20 -10.14 -2.54
N ALA A 96 -4.69 -8.90 -2.55
CA ALA A 96 -3.29 -8.63 -2.29
C ALA A 96 -2.90 -8.93 -0.83
N HIS A 97 -3.77 -8.59 0.14
CA HIS A 97 -3.60 -8.93 1.55
C HIS A 97 -3.54 -10.46 1.75
N ALA A 98 -4.50 -11.19 1.18
CA ALA A 98 -4.57 -12.65 1.24
C ALA A 98 -3.31 -13.30 0.64
N ALA A 99 -2.85 -12.82 -0.52
CA ALA A 99 -1.67 -13.35 -1.19
C ALA A 99 -0.35 -13.10 -0.43
N LEU A 100 -0.34 -12.13 0.49
CA LEU A 100 0.79 -11.85 1.39
C LEU A 100 0.61 -12.47 2.79
N SER A 101 -0.51 -13.17 3.03
CA SER A 101 -0.90 -13.65 4.36
C SER A 101 -0.93 -12.54 5.41
N ILE A 102 -1.28 -11.32 5.00
CA ILE A 102 -1.50 -10.17 5.87
C ILE A 102 -3.02 -10.08 6.09
N PRO A 103 -3.53 -10.06 7.34
CA PRO A 103 -4.96 -9.90 7.55
C PRO A 103 -5.43 -8.53 6.99
N PRO A 104 -6.56 -8.50 6.26
CA PRO A 104 -7.16 -7.23 5.83
C PRO A 104 -7.53 -6.42 7.08
N ARG A 105 -7.37 -5.10 6.99
CA ARG A 105 -7.47 -4.20 8.14
C ARG A 105 -8.87 -3.75 8.46
#